data_AF-A0A5N5TBY0-F1
#
_entry.id   AF-A0A5N5TBY0-F1
#
_cell.length_a   1.000
_cell.length_b   1.000
_cell.length_c   1.000
_cell.angle_alpha   90.00
_cell.angle_beta   90.00
_cell.angle_gamma   90.00
#
_symmetry.space_group_name_H-M   'P 1'
#
loop_
_entity.id
_entity.type
_entity.pdbx_description
1 polymer ?
#
loop_
_entity_poly.entity_id
_entity_poly.type
_entity_poly.pdbx_seq_one_letter_code
_entity_poly.pdbx_strand_id
1 'polypeptide(L)'
;MKGVLPSGHTYEVAGEEESKNLKKKYHLLADGGVRIQPGNLFYPATLLKFVDLIYNFEVKPKDIYIKYSSKIWNELDIRNRLESDL
;
A
#
# COMPACT_ATOMS: atom_id res chain seq x y z
N MET A 1 1.95 15.85 5.01
CA MET A 1 3.44 15.80 5.08
C MET A 1 3.96 15.39 3.72
N LYS A 2 5.03 16.00 3.22
CA LYS A 2 5.68 15.64 1.94
C LYS A 2 7.16 15.37 2.17
N GLY A 3 7.77 14.52 1.34
CA GLY A 3 9.20 14.21 1.43
C GLY A 3 9.74 13.46 0.21
N VAL A 4 11.01 13.04 0.31
CA VAL A 4 11.72 12.28 -0.72
C VAL A 4 12.20 10.96 -0.10
N LEU A 5 11.99 9.85 -0.80
CA LEU A 5 12.46 8.51 -0.42
C LEU A 5 13.91 8.30 -0.87
N PRO A 6 14.67 7.37 -0.26
CA PRO A 6 16.04 7.03 -0.69
C PRO A 6 16.17 6.66 -2.17
N SER A 7 15.09 6.14 -2.78
CA SER A 7 15.02 5.86 -4.22
C SER A 7 14.88 7.09 -5.11
N GLY A 8 14.83 8.30 -4.57
CA GLY A 8 14.58 9.55 -5.29
C GLY A 8 13.11 9.86 -5.58
N HIS A 9 12.19 8.94 -5.25
CA HIS A 9 10.75 9.15 -5.40
C HIS A 9 10.24 10.18 -4.39
N THR A 10 9.30 11.03 -4.78
CA THR A 10 8.64 11.93 -3.82
C THR A 10 7.40 11.28 -3.23
N TYR A 11 7.02 11.69 -2.02
CA TYR A 11 5.81 11.19 -1.39
C TYR A 11 5.00 12.31 -0.74
N GLU A 12 3.69 12.11 -0.65
CA GLU A 12 2.74 12.95 0.04
C GLU A 12 1.78 12.09 0.87
N VAL A 13 1.72 12.36 2.18
CA VAL A 13 0.75 11.73 3.08
C VAL A 13 -0.62 12.31 2.80
N ALA A 14 -1.61 11.43 2.61
CA ALA A 14 -3.00 11.78 2.35
C ALA A 14 -3.54 12.75 3.43
N GLY A 15 -4.30 13.74 3.00
CA GLY A 15 -5.00 14.65 3.91
C GLY A 15 -6.09 13.93 4.72
N GLU A 16 -6.69 14.61 5.70
CA GLU A 16 -7.66 13.99 6.61
C GLU A 16 -8.88 13.42 5.88
N GLU A 17 -9.48 14.18 4.96
CA GLU A 17 -10.64 13.74 4.18
C GLU A 17 -10.31 12.59 3.23
N GLU A 18 -9.17 12.69 2.53
CA GLU A 18 -8.69 11.63 1.65
C GLU A 18 -8.39 10.35 2.43
N SER A 19 -7.78 10.48 3.61
CA SER A 19 -7.52 9.38 4.53
C SER A 19 -8.83 8.72 5.01
N LYS A 20 -9.86 9.49 5.36
CA LYS A 20 -11.20 8.95 5.72
C LYS A 20 -11.78 8.12 4.57
N ASN A 21 -11.66 8.58 3.33
CA ASN A 21 -12.15 7.86 2.16
C ASN A 21 -11.33 6.58 1.88
N LEU A 22 -10.01 6.65 2.00
CA LEU A 22 -9.12 5.51 1.81
C LEU A 22 -9.37 4.42 2.86
N LYS A 23 -9.55 4.78 4.13
CA LYS A 23 -9.85 3.83 5.22
C LYS A 23 -11.15 3.05 5.00
N LYS A 24 -12.18 3.71 4.47
CA LYS A 24 -13.46 3.05 4.15
C LYS A 24 -13.35 2.06 3.00
N LYS A 25 -12.49 2.36 2.02
CA LYS A 25 -12.39 1.60 0.77
C LYS A 25 -11.34 0.49 0.82
N TYR A 26 -10.28 0.68 1.60
CA TYR A 26 -9.11 -0.21 1.62
C TYR A 26 -8.66 -0.44 3.06
N HIS A 27 -8.94 -1.63 3.59
CA HIS A 27 -8.55 -2.03 4.95
C HIS A 27 -7.04 -1.87 5.21
N LEU A 28 -6.19 -2.09 4.20
CA LEU A 28 -4.73 -1.95 4.29
C LEU A 28 -4.27 -0.50 4.49
N LEU A 29 -5.15 0.48 4.27
CA LEU A 29 -4.91 1.91 4.49
C LEU A 29 -5.61 2.43 5.76
N ALA A 30 -5.98 1.54 6.70
CA ALA A 30 -6.60 1.90 7.97
C ALA A 30 -5.82 2.98 8.75
N ASP A 31 -4.50 2.97 8.64
CA ASP A 31 -3.60 3.93 9.28
C ASP A 31 -3.30 5.17 8.41
N GLY A 32 -3.97 5.29 7.27
CA GLY A 32 -3.78 6.36 6.28
C GLY A 32 -2.98 5.92 5.07
N GLY A 33 -3.05 6.74 4.03
CA GLY A 33 -2.37 6.51 2.76
C GLY A 33 -1.21 7.47 2.54
N VAL A 34 -0.20 7.01 1.80
CA VAL A 34 0.85 7.84 1.21
C VAL A 34 0.84 7.66 -0.29
N ARG A 35 0.81 8.77 -1.03
CA ARG A 35 0.95 8.79 -2.49
C ARG A 35 2.43 8.93 -2.83
N ILE A 36 2.96 8.01 -3.63
CA ILE A 36 4.37 8.01 -4.05
C ILE A 36 4.44 8.34 -5.55
N GLN A 37 5.37 9.22 -5.95
CA GLN A 37 5.57 9.71 -7.32
C GLN A 37 6.94 9.31 -7.89
N PRO A 38 7.03 8.99 -9.20
CA PRO A 38 5.94 9.02 -10.18
C PRO A 38 4.91 7.88 -9.97
N GLY A 39 3.62 8.20 -10.02
CA GLY A 39 2.52 7.23 -9.85
C GLY A 39 1.22 7.87 -9.38
N ASN A 40 0.14 7.10 -9.26
CA ASN A 40 -1.11 7.60 -8.65
C ASN A 40 -1.73 6.57 -7.69
N LEU A 41 -0.88 5.77 -7.06
CA LEU A 41 -1.29 4.73 -6.12
C LEU A 41 -1.04 5.18 -4.68
N PHE A 42 -1.92 4.74 -3.80
CA PHE A 42 -1.76 4.87 -2.36
C PHE A 42 -1.13 3.62 -1.77
N TYR A 43 -0.10 3.84 -0.97
CA TYR A 43 0.54 2.84 -0.13
C TYR A 43 0.14 3.08 1.33
N PRO A 44 0.21 2.08 2.22
CA PRO A 44 0.03 2.30 3.65
C PRO A 44 1.01 3.34 4.18
N ALA A 45 0.52 4.31 4.95
CA ALA A 45 1.38 5.32 5.58
C ALA A 45 2.44 4.70 6.50
N THR A 46 2.16 3.51 7.05
CA THR A 46 3.10 2.71 7.85
C THR A 46 4.36 2.31 7.08
N LEU A 47 4.34 2.28 5.74
CA LEU A 47 5.53 2.06 4.92
C LEU A 47 6.65 3.06 5.26
N LEU A 48 6.30 4.30 5.58
CA LEU A 48 7.27 5.35 5.92
C LEU A 48 8.12 5.00 7.15
N LYS A 49 7.60 4.18 8.07
CA LYS A 49 8.34 3.71 9.26
C LYS A 49 9.43 2.69 8.94
N PHE A 50 9.37 2.07 7.76
CA PHE A 50 10.26 0.98 7.35
C PHE A 50 11.09 1.34 6.11
N VAL A 51 11.08 2.60 5.68
CA VAL A 51 11.80 3.07 4.49
C VAL A 51 13.28 2.70 4.53
N ASP A 52 13.95 2.95 5.65
CA ASP A 52 15.37 2.63 5.80
C ASP A 52 15.64 1.13 5.70
N LEU A 53 14.75 0.30 6.24
CA LEU A 53 14.89 -1.17 6.17
C LEU A 53 14.62 -1.69 4.76
N ILE A 54 13.60 -1.16 4.08
CA ILE A 54 13.23 -1.58 2.72
C ILE A 54 14.33 -1.22 1.73
N TYR A 55 14.87 0.00 1.79
CA TYR A 55 15.85 0.47 0.82
C TYR A 55 17.28 0.00 1.11
N ASN A 56 17.61 -0.31 2.37
CA ASN A 56 18.90 -0.90 2.73
C ASN A 56 18.84 -2.43 2.89
N PHE A 57 17.78 -3.06 2.37
CA PHE A 57 17.66 -4.52 2.41
C PHE A 57 18.82 -5.18 1.65
N GLU A 58 19.58 -6.03 2.33
CA GLU A 58 20.71 -6.75 1.73
C GLU A 58 20.22 -7.92 0.86
N VAL A 59 20.48 -7.82 -0.44
CA VAL A 59 20.18 -8.88 -1.42
C VAL A 59 21.33 -9.88 -1.49
N LYS A 60 21.04 -11.17 -1.33
CA LYS A 60 22.01 -12.26 -1.48
C LYS A 60 21.89 -12.93 -2.85
N PRO A 61 22.98 -13.51 -3.40
CA PRO A 61 22.96 -14.13 -4.72
C PRO A 61 21.97 -15.29 -4.91
N LYS A 62 21.46 -15.88 -3.83
CA LYS A 62 20.52 -17.02 -3.85
C LYS A 62 19.08 -16.62 -3.51
N ASP A 63 18.82 -15.33 -3.31
CA ASP A 63 17.48 -14.86 -2.98
C ASP A 63 16.57 -14.95 -4.21
N ILE A 64 15.33 -15.41 -4.00
CA ILE A 64 14.29 -15.49 -5.03
C ILE A 64 13.17 -14.54 -4.64
N TYR A 65 12.86 -13.58 -5.52
CA TYR A 65 11.82 -12.58 -5.31
C TYR A 65 10.58 -12.96 -6.11
N ILE A 66 9.43 -13.02 -5.42
CA ILE A 66 8.13 -13.18 -6.06
C ILE A 66 7.36 -11.89 -5.87
N LYS A 67 7.18 -11.15 -6.98
CA LYS A 67 6.36 -9.95 -7.02
C LYS A 67 5.03 -10.26 -7.70
N TYR A 68 3.93 -9.97 -7.00
CA TYR A 68 2.59 -10.03 -7.56
C TYR A 68 1.83 -8.77 -7.18
N SER A 69 0.92 -8.32 -8.05
CA SER A 69 -0.11 -7.39 -7.63
C SER A 69 -1.20 -8.19 -6.91
N SER A 70 -1.70 -7.69 -5.79
CA SER A 70 -2.88 -8.28 -5.16
C SER A 70 -4.09 -8.07 -6.08
N LYS A 71 -4.30 -8.99 -7.03
CA LYS A 71 -5.56 -9.13 -7.77
C LYS A 71 -6.63 -9.88 -6.96
N ILE A 72 -6.38 -10.12 -5.68
CA ILE A 72 -7.18 -10.97 -4.79
C ILE A 72 -7.82 -10.05 -3.77
N TRP A 73 -9.07 -9.63 -3.98
CA TRP A 73 -10.08 -9.29 -2.95
C TRP A 73 -11.44 -9.00 -3.59
N ASN A 74 -11.53 -8.69 -4.90
CA ASN A 74 -12.84 -8.49 -5.55
C ASN A 74 -13.62 -9.79 -5.82
N GLU A 75 -12.97 -10.95 -5.99
CA GLU A 75 -13.69 -12.19 -6.32
C GLU A 75 -14.10 -13.03 -5.09
N LEU A 76 -13.32 -12.98 -4.00
CA LEU A 76 -13.66 -13.73 -2.78
C LEU A 76 -14.78 -13.06 -1.97
N ASP A 77 -14.85 -11.73 -2.01
CA ASP A 77 -15.88 -10.94 -1.28
C ASP A 77 -17.24 -10.96 -1.99
N ILE A 78 -17.27 -11.14 -3.33
CA ILE A 78 -18.51 -11.36 -4.09
C ILE A 78 -19.07 -12.76 -3.80
N ARG A 79 -18.21 -13.79 -3.75
CA ARG A 79 -18.66 -15.17 -3.52
C ARG A 79 -19.23 -15.36 -2.12
N ASN A 80 -18.59 -14.80 -1.09
CA ASN A 80 -19.06 -14.87 0.29
C ASN A 80 -20.33 -14.02 0.56
N ARG A 81 -20.62 -13.00 -0.26
CA ARG A 81 -21.88 -12.23 -0.19
C ARG A 81 -23.04 -12.92 -0.90
N LEU A 82 -22.77 -13.70 -1.95
CA LEU A 82 -23.82 -14.43 -2.67
C LEU A 82 -24.22 -15.73 -1.95
N GLU A 83 -23.35 -16.29 -1.11
CA GLU A 83 -23.63 -17.49 -0.31
C GLU A 83 -24.23 -17.16 1.09
N SER A 84 -24.22 -15.90 1.53
CA SER A 84 -24.87 -15.46 2.78
C SER A 84 -26.33 -15.01 2.62
N ASP A 85 -26.81 -14.89 1.38
CA ASP A 85 -28.17 -14.50 1.01
C ASP A 85 -29.02 -15.70 0.50
N LEU A 86 -28.54 -16.93 0.72
CA LEU A 86 -29.26 -18.22 0.56
C LEU A 86 -29.41 -18.91 1.91
#